data_AF-A0A6B3ES85-F1
#
_entry.id   AF-A0A6B3ES85-F1
#
_cell.length_a   1.000
_cell.length_b   1.000
_cell.length_c   1.000
_cell.angle_alpha   90.00
_cell.angle_beta   90.00
_cell.angle_gamma   90.00
#
_symmetry.space_group_name_H-M   'P 1'
#
loop_
_entity.id
_entity.type
_entity.pdbx_description
1 polymer ?
#
loop_
_entity_poly.entity_id
_entity_poly.type
_entity_poly.pdbx_seq_one_letter_code
_entity_poly.pdbx_strand_id
1 'polypeptide(L)'
;GAVAAARDTTQAKTTETSPMGRGLAAADFTWDAPFPGYPALLGEQVHYAPVPTTGGRAGAYFKPSMLIGIGAHSAHPKEAARLVDFLLNDHRAGDILGFSRSTPPNRAVAA
;
A
#
# COMPACT_ATOMS: atom_id res chain seq x y z
N GLY A 1 -8.40 30.69 19.56
CA GLY A 1 -8.84 29.60 18.67
C GLY A 1 -7.81 28.50 18.72
N ALA A 2 -8.22 27.23 18.68
CA ALA A 2 -7.29 26.10 18.64
C ALA A 2 -6.59 26.09 17.27
N VAL A 3 -5.40 26.68 17.19
CA VAL A 3 -4.55 26.61 16.00
C VAL A 3 -3.63 25.41 16.17
N ALA A 4 -3.63 24.51 15.19
CA ALA A 4 -2.73 23.36 15.19
C ALA A 4 -1.27 23.83 15.16
N ALA A 5 -0.37 23.12 15.85
CA ALA A 5 1.05 23.43 15.83
C ALA A 5 1.65 23.11 14.44
N ALA A 6 2.68 23.86 14.02
CA ALA A 6 3.31 23.67 12.71
C ALA A 6 3.79 22.23 12.45
N ARG A 7 4.27 21.53 13.48
CA ARG A 7 4.68 20.12 13.40
C ARG A 7 3.53 19.17 13.10
N ASP A 8 2.29 19.55 13.45
CA ASP A 8 1.10 18.73 13.27
C ASP A 8 0.38 19.05 11.94
N THR A 9 0.75 20.15 11.28
CA THR A 9 0.26 20.52 9.94
C THR A 9 1.29 20.28 8.84
N THR A 10 2.52 19.89 9.19
CA THR A 10 3.52 19.46 8.22
C THR A 10 3.07 18.16 7.56
N GLN A 11 3.29 18.04 6.24
CA GLN A 11 2.96 16.83 5.51
C GLN A 11 3.69 15.62 6.10
N ALA A 12 2.93 14.65 6.63
CA ALA A 12 3.46 13.35 7.00
C ALA A 12 3.97 12.62 5.76
N LYS A 13 5.17 12.06 5.85
CA LYS A 13 5.83 11.35 4.74
C LYS A 13 6.11 9.88 5.05
N THR A 14 5.93 9.49 6.31
CA THR A 14 6.17 8.14 6.82
C THR A 14 5.11 7.77 7.84
N THR A 15 5.01 6.48 8.16
CA THR A 15 4.13 5.96 9.22
C THR A 15 4.42 6.61 10.57
N GLU A 16 5.68 6.81 10.93
CA GLU A 16 6.14 7.39 12.21
C GLU A 16 5.79 8.88 12.35
N THR A 17 5.68 9.58 11.22
CA THR A 17 5.37 11.02 11.21
C THR A 17 3.88 11.31 11.08
N SER A 18 3.06 10.29 10.79
CA SER A 18 1.60 10.40 10.73
C SER A 18 0.98 10.67 12.12
N PRO A 19 -0.23 11.24 12.20
CA PRO A 19 -0.94 11.40 13.47
C PRO A 19 -1.15 10.07 14.21
N MET A 20 -1.46 8.98 13.50
CA MET A 20 -1.63 7.65 14.09
C MET A 20 -0.31 7.09 14.63
N GLY A 21 0.76 7.16 13.85
CA GLY A 21 2.10 6.70 14.28
C GLY A 21 2.66 7.48 15.47
N ARG A 22 2.28 8.75 15.62
CA ARG A 22 2.62 9.60 16.77
C ARG A 22 1.70 9.41 17.98
N GLY A 23 0.70 8.53 17.90
CA GLY A 23 -0.28 8.31 18.98
C GLY A 23 -1.26 9.48 19.18
N LEU A 24 -1.40 10.37 18.20
CA LEU A 24 -2.30 11.52 18.24
C LEU A 24 -3.68 11.22 17.64
N ALA A 25 -3.81 10.13 16.89
CA ALA A 25 -5.06 9.68 16.29
C ALA A 25 -5.23 8.17 16.45
N ALA A 26 -6.48 7.72 16.60
CA ALA A 26 -6.81 6.29 16.71
C ALA A 26 -6.86 5.57 15.35
N ALA A 27 -6.95 6.33 14.25
CA ALA A 27 -7.05 5.79 12.90
C ALA A 27 -6.37 6.73 11.90
N ASP A 28 -5.97 6.18 10.76
CA ASP A 28 -5.48 6.91 9.59
C ASP A 28 -6.26 6.50 8.34
N PHE A 29 -6.37 7.42 7.39
CA PHE A 29 -6.98 7.18 6.08
C PHE A 29 -5.89 7.31 5.01
N THR A 30 -5.30 6.19 4.64
CA THR A 30 -4.13 6.14 3.76
C THR A 30 -4.16 4.92 2.84
N TRP A 31 -3.15 4.79 1.98
CA TRP A 31 -2.98 3.65 1.09
C TRP A 31 -2.72 2.37 1.89
N ASP A 32 -2.92 1.20 1.28
CA ASP A 32 -2.62 -0.08 1.93
C ASP A 32 -1.10 -0.30 2.06
N ALA A 33 -0.31 0.11 1.06
CA ALA A 33 1.15 -0.14 1.01
C ALA A 33 1.95 0.26 2.27
N PRO A 34 1.70 1.39 2.97
CA PRO A 34 2.44 1.76 4.18
C PRO A 34 2.11 0.94 5.43
N PHE A 35 0.99 0.22 5.47
CA PHE A 35 0.55 -0.44 6.70
C PHE A 35 1.51 -1.41 7.32
N PRO A 36 2.35 -2.21 6.61
CA PRO A 36 3.32 -3.06 7.30
C PRO A 36 4.20 -2.29 8.30
N GLY A 37 4.36 -0.97 8.13
CA GLY A 37 5.02 -0.09 9.11
C GLY A 37 4.20 0.19 10.37
N TYR A 38 2.87 0.13 10.34
CA TYR A 38 2.02 0.37 11.51
C TYR A 38 2.11 -0.73 12.58
N PRO A 39 1.92 -2.04 12.29
CA PRO A 39 2.12 -3.08 13.29
C PRO A 39 3.54 -3.12 13.84
N ALA A 40 4.55 -2.83 13.01
CA ALA A 40 5.95 -2.72 13.44
C ALA A 40 6.18 -1.56 14.44
N LEU A 41 5.42 -0.47 14.31
CA LEU A 41 5.53 0.73 15.15
C LEU A 41 4.63 0.70 16.38
N LEU A 42 3.39 0.22 16.24
CA LEU A 42 2.29 0.37 17.20
C LEU A 42 1.82 -0.95 17.83
N GLY A 43 2.32 -2.10 17.33
CA GLY A 43 1.91 -3.43 17.78
C GLY A 43 0.76 -4.03 16.97
N GLU A 44 0.41 -5.28 17.30
CA GLU A 44 -0.49 -6.12 16.50
C GLU A 44 -1.98 -5.74 16.59
N GLN A 45 -2.35 -4.82 17.49
CA GLN A 45 -3.73 -4.33 17.60
C GLN A 45 -4.17 -3.41 16.45
N VAL A 46 -3.27 -3.09 15.51
CA VAL A 46 -3.60 -2.27 14.33
C VAL A 46 -4.06 -3.15 13.18
N HIS A 47 -5.26 -2.87 12.69
CA HIS A 47 -5.90 -3.62 11.61
C HIS A 47 -6.41 -2.66 10.52
N TYR A 48 -6.61 -3.20 9.32
CA TYR A 48 -7.34 -2.48 8.28
C TYR A 48 -8.84 -2.68 8.38
N ALA A 49 -9.57 -1.71 7.86
CA ALA A 49 -11.00 -1.80 7.62
C ALA A 49 -11.33 -1.35 6.19
N PRO A 50 -12.45 -1.82 5.61
CA PRO A 50 -12.95 -1.28 4.36
C PRO A 50 -13.16 0.23 4.45
N VAL A 51 -12.86 0.95 3.36
CA VAL A 51 -13.15 2.39 3.26
C VAL A 51 -14.66 2.62 3.41
N PRO A 52 -15.11 3.60 4.22
CA PRO A 52 -16.52 3.90 4.37
C PRO A 52 -17.24 4.18 3.04
N THR A 53 -18.48 3.71 2.93
CA THR A 53 -19.35 3.91 1.75
C THR A 53 -20.49 4.86 2.06
N THR A 54 -21.00 5.58 1.06
CA THR A 54 -22.22 6.39 1.19
C THR A 54 -23.34 5.76 0.36
N GLY A 55 -24.45 5.39 0.98
CA GLY A 55 -25.58 4.75 0.29
C GLY A 55 -25.21 3.41 -0.37
N GLY A 56 -24.26 2.66 0.21
CA GLY A 56 -23.75 1.40 -0.33
C GLY A 56 -22.81 1.55 -1.54
N ARG A 57 -22.49 2.79 -1.95
CA ARG A 57 -21.58 3.05 -3.06
C ARG A 57 -20.18 3.33 -2.54
N ALA A 58 -19.21 2.55 -3.02
CA ALA A 58 -17.80 2.82 -2.76
C ALA A 58 -17.37 4.10 -3.50
N GLY A 59 -16.77 5.03 -2.78
CA GLY A 59 -16.09 6.20 -3.36
C GLY A 59 -14.61 5.98 -3.62
N ALA A 60 -14.04 4.90 -3.07
CA ALA A 60 -12.65 4.53 -3.29
C ALA A 60 -12.46 4.00 -4.72
N TYR A 61 -11.33 4.37 -5.33
CA TYR A 61 -10.88 3.79 -6.59
C TYR A 61 -9.61 3.00 -6.34
N PHE A 62 -9.45 1.86 -7.02
CA PHE A 62 -8.24 1.07 -6.95
C PHE A 62 -7.18 1.69 -7.87
N LYS A 63 -6.30 2.50 -7.28
CA LYS A 63 -5.18 3.10 -7.98
C LYS A 63 -4.04 2.09 -8.11
N PRO A 64 -3.47 1.85 -9.30
CA PRO A 64 -2.21 1.13 -9.41
C PRO A 64 -1.15 1.78 -8.51
N SER A 65 -0.52 0.98 -7.64
CA SER A 65 0.57 1.44 -6.76
C SER A 65 1.82 1.74 -7.59
N MET A 66 2.16 0.78 -8.47
CA MET A 66 3.29 0.80 -9.38
C MET A 66 2.89 0.16 -10.71
N LEU A 67 3.63 0.48 -11.76
CA LEU A 67 3.50 -0.15 -13.07
C LEU A 67 4.86 -0.74 -13.44
N ILE A 68 4.86 -1.98 -13.94
CA ILE A 68 6.06 -2.64 -14.45
C ILE A 68 5.93 -2.73 -15.96
N GLY A 69 6.90 -2.17 -16.68
CA GLY A 69 6.94 -2.16 -18.14
C GLY A 69 8.24 -2.75 -18.67
N ILE A 70 8.20 -3.27 -19.88
CA ILE A 70 9.38 -3.75 -20.61
C ILE A 70 9.74 -2.68 -21.65
N GLY A 71 11.00 -2.26 -21.65
CA GLY A 71 11.48 -1.30 -22.65
C GLY A 71 11.31 -1.84 -24.07
N ALA A 72 10.79 -0.99 -24.98
CA ALA A 72 10.45 -1.40 -26.35
C ALA A 72 11.64 -1.97 -27.16
N HIS A 73 12.87 -1.62 -26.78
CA HIS A 73 14.11 -2.08 -27.41
C HIS A 73 14.93 -3.02 -26.52
N SER A 74 14.29 -3.71 -25.56
CA SER A 74 14.98 -4.72 -24.75
C SER A 74 15.65 -5.75 -25.67
N ALA A 75 16.93 -6.05 -25.43
CA ALA A 75 17.64 -7.14 -26.10
C ALA A 75 17.10 -8.53 -25.70
N HIS A 76 16.33 -8.58 -24.60
CA HIS A 76 15.79 -9.81 -24.02
C HIS A 76 14.28 -9.67 -23.71
N PRO A 77 13.43 -9.45 -24.72
CA PRO A 77 12.01 -9.17 -24.50
C PRO A 77 11.27 -10.38 -23.92
N LYS A 78 11.67 -11.61 -24.28
CA LYS A 78 11.05 -12.85 -23.78
C LYS A 78 11.42 -13.10 -22.33
N GLU A 79 12.68 -12.97 -21.97
CA GLU A 79 13.19 -13.10 -20.59
C GLU A 79 12.53 -12.07 -19.68
N ALA A 80 12.46 -10.80 -20.13
CA ALA A 80 11.83 -9.73 -19.38
C ALA A 80 10.34 -10.01 -19.16
N ALA A 81 9.63 -10.50 -20.18
CA ALA A 81 8.23 -10.90 -20.03
C ALA A 81 8.05 -12.04 -19.01
N ARG A 82 8.92 -13.05 -19.02
CA ARG A 82 8.91 -14.12 -18.00
C ARG A 82 9.16 -13.58 -16.59
N LEU A 83 10.03 -12.58 -16.43
CA LEU A 83 10.26 -11.95 -15.14
C LEU A 83 9.01 -11.19 -14.67
N VAL A 84 8.38 -10.39 -15.54
CA VAL A 84 7.14 -9.67 -15.20
C VAL A 84 6.03 -10.65 -14.82
N ASP A 85 5.88 -11.74 -15.59
CA ASP A 85 4.91 -12.79 -15.31
C ASP A 85 5.18 -13.45 -13.95
N PHE A 86 6.44 -13.83 -13.66
CA PHE A 86 6.83 -14.37 -12.36
C PHE A 86 6.48 -13.43 -11.20
N LEU A 87 6.80 -12.13 -11.31
CA LEU A 87 6.56 -11.16 -10.25
C LEU A 87 5.06 -10.91 -9.97
N LEU A 88 4.19 -11.11 -10.97
CA LEU A 88 2.76 -10.80 -10.85
C LEU A 88 1.88 -12.03 -10.65
N ASN A 89 2.32 -13.20 -11.11
CA ASN A 89 1.48 -14.38 -11.23
C ASN A 89 2.02 -15.64 -10.54
N ASP A 90 3.28 -15.67 -10.07
CA ASP A 90 3.82 -16.81 -9.31
C ASP A 90 3.50 -16.65 -7.81
N HIS A 91 2.84 -17.66 -7.23
CA HIS A 91 2.48 -17.64 -5.81
C HIS A 91 3.69 -17.49 -4.88
N ARG A 92 4.85 -18.07 -5.22
CA ARG A 92 6.06 -17.95 -4.40
C ARG A 92 6.58 -16.52 -4.40
N ALA A 93 6.49 -15.83 -5.53
CA ALA A 93 6.82 -14.41 -5.62
C ALA A 93 5.83 -13.58 -4.79
N GLY A 94 4.54 -13.91 -4.87
CA GLY A 94 3.48 -13.33 -4.03
C GLY A 94 3.77 -13.46 -2.53
N ASP A 95 4.09 -14.67 -2.06
CA ASP A 95 4.41 -14.95 -0.66
C ASP A 95 5.62 -14.16 -0.15
N ILE A 96 6.67 -14.05 -0.98
CA ILE A 96 7.88 -13.29 -0.65
C ILE A 96 7.60 -11.78 -0.64
N LEU A 97 6.86 -11.28 -1.63
CA LEU A 97 6.63 -9.84 -1.80
C LEU A 97 5.56 -9.31 -0.85
N GLY A 98 4.56 -10.14 -0.51
CA GLY A 98 3.40 -9.79 0.30
C GLY A 98 2.79 -8.46 -0.12
N PHE A 99 2.62 -7.56 0.85
CA PHE A 99 2.05 -6.22 0.67
C PHE A 99 3.10 -5.11 0.50
N SER A 100 4.38 -5.45 0.27
CA SER A 100 5.45 -4.45 0.15
C SER A 100 5.23 -3.42 -0.96
N ARG A 101 4.36 -3.72 -1.92
CA ARG A 101 4.01 -2.85 -3.06
C ARG A 101 2.50 -2.69 -3.24
N SER A 102 1.74 -2.69 -2.14
CA SER A 102 0.27 -2.82 -2.12
C SER A 102 -0.17 -4.28 -2.35
N THR A 103 -1.48 -4.51 -2.24
CA THR A 103 -2.11 -5.79 -2.51
C THR A 103 -1.74 -6.29 -3.92
N PRO A 104 -1.33 -7.56 -4.08
CA PRO A 104 -1.03 -8.11 -5.40
C PRO A 104 -2.21 -7.93 -6.37
N PRO A 105 -1.97 -7.52 -7.63
CA PRO A 105 -3.05 -7.23 -8.57
C PRO A 105 -3.76 -8.50 -9.07
N ASN A 106 -3.07 -9.65 -9.05
CA ASN A 106 -3.65 -10.94 -9.37
C ASN A 106 -4.37 -11.51 -8.14
N ARG A 107 -5.70 -11.67 -8.24
CA ARG A 107 -6.54 -12.18 -7.14
C ARG A 107 -6.19 -13.60 -6.71
N ALA A 108 -5.67 -14.44 -7.61
CA ALA A 108 -5.24 -15.78 -7.25
C ALA A 108 -4.00 -15.73 -6.35
N VAL A 109 -3.13 -14.72 -6.53
CA VAL A 109 -1.91 -14.52 -5.73
C VAL A 109 -2.19 -13.73 -4.45
N ALA A 110 -3.21 -12.86 -4.46
CA ALA A 110 -3.57 -12.02 -3.32
C ALA A 110 -4.41 -12.74 -2.23
N ALA A 111 -4.88 -13.96 -2.51
CA ALA A 111 -5.71 -14.77 -1.62
C ALA A 111 -4.85 -15.67 -0.73
#